data_AF-A0ABD0UUW2-F1
#
_entry.id   AF-A0ABD0UUW2-F1
#
_cell.length_a   1.000
_cell.length_b   1.000
_cell.length_c   1.000
_cell.angle_alpha   90.00
_cell.angle_beta   90.00
_cell.angle_gamma   90.00
#
_symmetry.space_group_name_H-M   'P 1'
#
loop_
_entity.id
_entity.type
_entity.pdbx_description
1 polymer ?
#
loop_
_entity_poly.entity_id
_entity_poly.type
_entity_poly.pdbx_seq_one_letter_code
_entity_poly.pdbx_strand_id
1 'polypeptide(L)' 'MADPDLDSGIVFDEQGYIHILHSTFFDVNLRIDHTVEEYVERILDTLIEAIEEQLGNVQWHLASDPQ' A
#
# COMPACT_ATOMS: atom_id res chain seq x y z
N MET A 1 -8.89 -17.72 -4.94
CA MET A 1 -7.64 -18.14 -4.29
C MET A 1 -6.63 -17.07 -4.68
N ALA A 2 -6.29 -16.17 -3.76
CA ALA A 2 -5.32 -15.11 -4.02
C ALA A 2 -3.91 -15.71 -3.91
N ASP A 3 -3.04 -15.39 -4.86
CA ASP A 3 -1.66 -15.83 -4.89
C ASP A 3 -0.95 -15.46 -3.57
N PRO A 4 -0.35 -16.44 -2.86
CA PRO A 4 0.28 -16.22 -1.56
C PRO A 4 1.69 -15.60 -1.63
N ASP A 5 2.18 -15.25 -2.82
CA ASP A 5 3.60 -14.91 -3.04
C ASP A 5 3.87 -13.44 -3.40
N LEU A 6 2.85 -12.56 -3.35
CA LEU A 6 3.11 -11.13 -3.47
C LEU A 6 3.30 -10.54 -2.08
N ASP A 7 4.46 -10.81 -1.47
CA ASP A 7 4.95 -10.09 -0.30
C ASP A 7 5.30 -8.66 -0.73
N SER A 8 4.27 -7.86 -1.03
CA SER A 8 4.37 -6.43 -1.33
C SER A 8 4.91 -5.65 -0.12
N GLY A 9 5.06 -6.32 1.03
CA GLY A 9 5.45 -5.72 2.29
C GLY A 9 4.40 -4.77 2.87
N ILE A 10 3.23 -4.66 2.23
CA ILE A 10 2.08 -3.88 2.69
C ILE A 10 1.32 -4.69 3.75
N VAL A 11 1.27 -4.14 4.95
CA VAL A 11 0.46 -4.69 6.05
C VAL A 11 -0.82 -3.88 6.16
N PHE A 12 -1.97 -4.58 6.26
CA PHE A 12 -3.26 -3.95 6.49
C PHE A 12 -3.65 -4.05 7.98
N ASP A 13 -4.33 -3.05 8.50
CA ASP A 13 -4.94 -3.09 9.83
C ASP A 13 -6.30 -3.80 9.82
N GLU A 14 -6.92 -3.91 11.00
CA GLU A 14 -8.23 -4.55 11.17
C GLU A 14 -9.38 -3.79 10.47
N GLN A 15 -9.16 -2.55 10.03
CA GLN A 15 -10.10 -1.74 9.27
C GLN A 15 -9.84 -1.81 7.75
N GLY A 16 -8.77 -2.48 7.32
CA GLY A 16 -8.37 -2.59 5.92
C GLY A 16 -7.57 -1.38 5.41
N TYR A 17 -7.08 -0.50 6.28
CA TYR A 17 -6.14 0.54 5.90
C TYR A 17 -4.71 0.04 5.94
N ILE A 18 -3.82 0.70 5.19
CA ILE A 18 -2.40 0.38 5.19
C ILE A 18 -1.79 0.78 6.54
N HIS A 19 -1.35 -0.21 7.29
CA HIS A 19 -0.62 -0.05 8.53
C HIS A 19 0.85 0.28 8.22
N ILE A 20 1.11 1.54 7.87
CA ILE A 20 2.45 2.00 7.43
C ILE A 20 3.54 1.59 8.41
N LEU A 21 3.35 1.76 9.72
CA LEU A 21 4.36 1.45 10.75
C LEU A 21 4.81 -0.02 10.79
N HIS A 22 3.94 -0.93 10.36
CA HIS A 22 4.21 -2.37 10.34
C HIS A 22 4.55 -2.87 8.92
N SER A 23 4.48 -1.96 7.94
CA SER A 23 4.79 -2.19 6.54
C SER A 23 6.28 -1.97 6.28
N THR A 24 6.82 -2.64 5.26
CA THR A 24 8.21 -2.41 4.80
C THR A 24 8.44 -0.99 4.29
N PHE A 25 7.35 -0.26 4.02
CA PHE A 25 7.37 1.14 3.60
C PHE A 25 7.74 2.13 4.71
N PHE A 26 7.77 1.69 5.98
CA PHE A 26 8.23 2.54 7.08
C PHE A 26 9.75 2.69 7.11
N ASP A 27 10.26 3.56 6.24
CA ASP A 27 11.69 3.88 6.10
C ASP A 27 11.92 5.38 6.34
N VAL A 28 11.84 5.86 7.57
CA VAL A 28 12.08 7.29 7.85
C VAL A 28 13.57 7.60 7.78
N ASN A 29 13.96 8.48 6.88
CA ASN A 29 15.33 8.93 6.71
C ASN A 29 15.48 10.40 7.14
N LEU A 30 15.84 10.63 8.41
CA LEU A 30 16.00 11.98 8.99
C LEU A 30 17.03 12.88 8.30
N ARG A 31 17.84 12.33 7.37
CA ARG A 31 18.81 13.08 6.59
C ARG A 31 18.21 13.67 5.31
N ILE A 32 17.06 13.16 4.87
CA ILE A 32 16.36 13.52 3.63
C ILE A 32 14.95 14.03 3.96
N ASP A 33 14.25 13.33 4.84
CA ASP A 33 12.90 13.61 5.28
C ASP A 33 12.95 14.60 6.47
N HIS A 34 12.97 15.90 6.19
CA HIS A 34 13.00 16.92 7.23
C HIS A 34 11.62 17.16 7.85
N THR A 35 10.57 16.77 7.13
CA THR A 35 9.17 16.85 7.55
C THR A 35 8.43 15.55 7.24
N VAL A 36 7.27 15.37 7.89
CA VAL A 36 6.38 14.24 7.62
C VAL A 36 5.87 14.30 6.17
N GLU A 37 5.65 15.50 5.63
CA GLU A 37 5.18 15.69 4.26
C GLU A 37 6.21 15.21 3.23
N GLU A 38 7.48 15.58 3.39
CA GLU A 38 8.57 15.11 2.51
C GLU A 38 8.76 13.58 2.57
N TYR A 39 8.63 12.99 3.77
CA TYR A 39 8.62 11.54 3.91
C TYR A 39 7.47 10.92 3.11
N VAL A 40 6.26 11.44 3.27
CA VAL A 40 5.06 10.94 2.58
C VAL A 40 5.22 11.09 1.08
N GLU A 41 5.66 12.24 0.57
CA GLU A 41 5.91 12.46 -0.85
C GLU A 41 6.94 11.47 -1.40
N ARG A 42 8.02 11.20 -0.66
CA ARG A 42 9.06 10.25 -1.09
C ARG A 42 8.54 8.82 -1.19
N ILE A 43 7.74 8.38 -0.22
CA ILE A 43 7.22 7.01 -0.23
C ILE A 43 5.98 6.85 -1.12
N LEU A 44 5.32 7.95 -1.51
CA LEU A 44 4.03 7.94 -2.20
C LEU A 44 4.11 7.18 -3.53
N ASP A 45 5.11 7.50 -4.36
CA ASP A 45 5.28 6.87 -5.67
C ASP A 45 5.49 5.35 -5.54
N THR A 46 6.41 4.92 -4.68
CA THR A 46 6.67 3.49 -4.44
C THR A 46 5.47 2.78 -3.83
N LEU A 47 4.72 3.47 -2.96
CA LEU A 47 3.52 2.93 -2.34
C LEU A 47 2.39 2.75 -3.38
N ILE A 48 2.21 3.71 -4.28
CA ILE A 48 1.24 3.61 -5.38
C ILE A 48 1.59 2.43 -6.27
N GLU A 49 2.85 2.30 -6.70
CA GLU A 49 3.29 1.17 -7.53
C GLU A 49 3.00 -0.19 -6.88
N ALA A 50 3.30 -0.34 -5.59
CA ALA A 50 3.04 -1.59 -4.88
C ALA A 50 1.54 -1.87 -4.66
N ILE A 51 0.73 -0.84 -4.44
CA ILE A 51 -0.73 -0.96 -4.38
C ILE A 51 -1.28 -1.36 -5.75
N GLU A 52 -0.82 -0.73 -6.83
CA GLU A 52 -1.23 -1.05 -8.20
C GLU A 52 -0.83 -2.47 -8.60
N GLU A 53 0.35 -2.95 -8.18
CA GLU A 53 0.78 -4.34 -8.41
C GLU A 53 -0.11 -5.33 -7.64
N GLN A 54 -0.44 -5.02 -6.38
CA GLN A 54 -1.38 -5.80 -5.57
C GLN A 54 -2.79 -5.82 -6.18
N LEU A 55 -3.31 -4.67 -6.60
CA LEU A 55 -4.66 -4.55 -7.19
C LEU A 55 -4.73 -4.99 -8.65
N GLY A 56 -3.61 -4.97 -9.39
CA GLY A 56 -3.50 -5.53 -10.73
C GLY A 56 -3.76 -7.04 -10.74
N ASN A 57 -3.50 -7.71 -9.63
CA ASN A 57 -3.85 -9.12 -9.43
C ASN A 57 -5.29 -9.32 -8.88
N VAL A 58 -6.01 -8.24 -8.56
CA VAL A 58 -7.41 -8.29 -8.13
C VAL A 58 -8.31 -8.21 -9.36
N GLN A 59 -9.02 -9.30 -9.65
CA GLN A 59 -10.14 -9.28 -10.59
C GLN A 59 -11.22 -8.35 -10.06
N TRP A 60 -11.33 -7.16 -10.66
CA TRP A 60 -12.40 -6.20 -10.37
C TRP A 60 -13.75 -6.79 -10.78
N HIS A 61 -14.54 -7.26 -9.82
CA HIS A 61 -15.94 -7.57 -10.04
C HIS A 61 -16.78 -6.31 -9.81
N LEU A 62 -17.28 -5.72 -10.90
CA LEU A 62 -18.35 -4.74 -10.83
C LEU A 62 -19.61 -5.46 -10.33
N ALA A 63 -19.87 -5.37 -9.03
CA ALA A 63 -21.14 -5.81 -8.47
C ALA A 63 -22.20 -4.77 -8.86
N SER A 64 -22.83 -4.99 -10.01
CA SER A 64 -24.09 -4.33 -10.36
C SER A 64 -25.18 -5.00 -9.52
N ASP A 65 -25.59 -4.37 -8.42
CA ASP A 65 -26.80 -4.76 -7.68
C ASP A 65 -28.02 -4.33 -8.51
N PRO A 66 -28.83 -5.27 -9.05
CA PRO A 66 -30.13 -4.92 -9.61
C PRO A 66 -31.13 -4.87 -8.45
N GLN A 67 -31.47 -3.66 -8.00
CA GLN A 67 -32.68 -3.46 -7.19
C GLN A 67 -33.95 -3.73 -7.98
#